data_AF-A0A3D1HRH3-F1
#
_entry.id   AF-A0A3D1HRH3-F1
#
_cell.length_a   1.000
_cell.length_b   1.000
_cell.length_c   1.000
_cell.angle_alpha   90.00
_cell.angle_beta   90.00
_cell.angle_gamma   90.00
#
_symmetry.space_group_name_H-M   'P 1'
#
loop_
_entity.id
_entity.type
_entity.pdbx_description
1 polymer ?
#
loop_
_entity_poly.entity_id
_entity_poly.type
_entity_poly.pdbx_seq_one_letter_code
_entity_poly.pdbx_strand_id
1 'polypeptide(L)' 'GAQAEVLDRLVPDAELVGEARFKVMFFKIYDAQLYAPNGRYSAGNPYSLRLHYLINAKK' A
#
# COMPACT_ATOMS: atom_id res chain seq x y z
N GLY A 1 -4.08 -9.75 -12.07
CA GLY A 1 -3.47 -10.71 -11.12
C GLY A 1 -4.33 -10.78 -9.86
N ALA A 2 -4.34 -11.90 -9.13
CA ALA A 2 -5.29 -12.16 -8.05
C ALA A 2 -5.42 -11.04 -6.99
N GLN A 3 -4.31 -10.36 -6.65
CA GLN A 3 -4.34 -9.24 -5.70
C GLN A 3 -5.05 -7.98 -6.24
N ALA A 4 -4.96 -7.71 -7.55
CA ALA A 4 -5.66 -6.58 -8.16
C ALA A 4 -7.18 -6.78 -8.15
N GLU A 5 -7.62 -8.01 -8.34
CA GLU A 5 -9.04 -8.36 -8.30
C GLU A 5 -9.61 -8.30 -6.87
N VAL A 6 -8.81 -8.67 -5.86
CA VAL A 6 -9.19 -8.50 -4.45
C VAL A 6 -9.25 -7.02 -4.06
N LEU A 7 -8.33 -6.21 -4.57
CA LEU A 7 -8.35 -4.76 -4.34
C LEU A 7 -9.61 -4.11 -4.91
N ASP A 8 -9.98 -4.43 -6.15
CA ASP A 8 -11.17 -3.89 -6.81
C ASP A 8 -12.47 -4.21 -6.05
N ARG A 9 -12.57 -5.43 -5.50
CA ARG A 9 -13.73 -5.84 -4.68
C ARG A 9 -13.81 -5.14 -3.32
N LEU A 10 -12.68 -4.86 -2.69
CA LEU A 10 -12.63 -4.31 -1.33
C LEU A 10 -12.53 -2.78 -1.29
N VAL A 11 -11.94 -2.21 -2.33
CA VAL A 11 -11.74 -0.77 -2.52
C VAL A 11 -12.05 -0.48 -4.00
N PRO A 12 -13.33 -0.27 -4.34
CA PRO A 12 -13.71 0.10 -5.70
C PRO A 12 -13.00 1.37 -6.14
N ASP A 13 -12.65 1.45 -7.42
CA ASP A 13 -11.94 2.60 -8.01
C ASP A 13 -10.64 2.96 -7.24
N ALA A 14 -9.94 1.93 -6.75
CA ALA A 14 -8.71 2.09 -5.99
C ALA A 14 -7.62 2.78 -6.83
N GLU A 15 -7.30 4.01 -6.45
CA GLU A 15 -6.18 4.77 -6.98
C GLU A 15 -5.19 5.13 -5.87
N LEU A 16 -3.95 5.41 -6.25
CA LEU A 16 -2.89 5.73 -5.31
C LEU A 16 -3.15 7.10 -4.66
N VAL A 17 -3.28 7.09 -3.34
CA VAL A 17 -3.31 8.32 -2.51
C VAL A 17 -1.90 8.87 -2.34
N GLY A 18 -0.95 7.98 -2.07
CA GLY A 18 0.44 8.33 -1.85
C GLY A 18 1.30 7.13 -1.50
N GLU A 19 2.61 7.33 -1.55
CA GLU A 19 3.60 6.32 -1.26
C GLU A 19 4.76 6.89 -0.43
N ALA A 20 5.34 6.04 0.42
CA ALA A 20 6.44 6.40 1.28
C ALA A 20 7.37 5.21 1.50
N ARG A 21 8.67 5.48 1.72
CA ARG A 21 9.65 4.45 2.09
C ARG A 21 10.02 4.58 3.57
N PHE A 22 9.83 3.50 4.32
CA PHE A 22 10.35 3.40 5.68
C PHE A 22 11.79 2.85 5.68
N LYS A 23 12.68 3.54 6.42
CA LYS A 23 14.09 3.17 6.56
C LYS A 23 14.58 3.45 7.99
N VAL A 24 15.53 2.64 8.46
CA VAL A 24 16.27 2.85 9.71
C VAL A 24 17.74 2.89 9.38
N MET A 25 18.41 4.01 9.71
CA MET A 25 19.79 4.28 9.27
C MET A 25 19.92 4.10 7.74
N PHE A 26 20.77 3.18 7.29
CA PHE A 26 20.98 2.85 5.88
C PHE A 26 20.11 1.69 5.37
N PHE A 27 19.33 1.05 6.25
CA PHE A 27 18.50 -0.11 5.90
C PHE A 27 17.12 0.34 5.44
N LYS A 28 16.77 0.01 4.20
CA LYS A 28 15.41 0.15 3.65
C LYS A 28 14.57 -1.01 4.16
N ILE A 29 13.43 -0.72 4.78
CA ILE A 29 12.61 -1.75 5.42
C ILE A 29 11.44 -2.14 4.53
N TYR A 30 10.61 -1.17 4.12
CA TYR A 30 9.53 -1.40 3.15
C TYR A 30 9.16 -0.13 2.40
N ASP A 31 8.54 -0.33 1.24
CA ASP A 31 7.74 0.69 0.56
C ASP A 31 6.27 0.52 0.97
N ALA A 32 5.65 1.61 1.41
CA ALA A 32 4.24 1.68 1.75
C ALA A 32 3.48 2.44 0.66
N GLN A 33 2.37 1.88 0.21
CA GLN A 33 1.47 2.50 -0.77
C GLN A 33 0.04 2.46 -0.23
N LEU A 34 -0.61 3.62 -0.18
CA LEU A 34 -2.00 3.76 0.26
C LEU A 34 -2.90 3.94 -0.96
N TYR A 35 -3.92 3.11 -1.08
CA TYR A 35 -4.93 3.18 -2.12
C TYR A 35 -6.29 3.48 -1.51
N ALA A 36 -7.06 4.33 -2.16
CA ALA A 36 -8.42 4.67 -1.79
C ALA A 36 -9.24 4.97 -3.05
N PRO A 37 -10.58 4.97 -2.97
CA PRO A 37 -11.43 5.32 -4.10
C PRO A 37 -11.06 6.72 -4.63
N ASN A 38 -10.81 6.83 -5.94
CA ASN A 38 -10.45 8.09 -6.61
C ASN A 38 -9.21 8.79 -6.02
N GLY A 39 -8.32 8.03 -5.38
CA GLY A 39 -7.04 8.53 -4.87
C GLY A 39 -7.19 9.48 -3.68
N ARG A 40 -8.36 9.50 -3.03
CA ARG A 40 -8.67 10.42 -1.93
C ARG A 40 -8.97 9.66 -0.64
N TYR A 41 -8.08 9.79 0.33
CA TYR A 41 -8.29 9.21 1.65
C TYR A 41 -9.46 9.87 2.39
N SER A 42 -10.27 9.04 3.05
CA SER A 42 -11.35 9.44 3.95
C SER A 42 -11.48 8.38 5.05
N ALA A 43 -11.47 8.80 6.32
CA ALA A 43 -11.48 7.89 7.46
C ALA A 43 -12.74 7.01 7.56
N GLY A 44 -13.85 7.41 6.93
CA GLY A 44 -15.10 6.64 6.90
C GLY A 44 -15.25 5.70 5.70
N ASN A 45 -14.29 5.70 4.77
CA ASN A 45 -14.35 4.92 3.53
C ASN A 45 -13.32 3.79 3.53
N PRO A 46 -13.53 2.73 2.75
CA PRO A 46 -12.55 1.67 2.60
C PRO A 46 -11.25 2.20 1.96
N TYR A 47 -10.12 1.66 2.39
CA TYR A 47 -8.80 1.93 1.84
C TYR A 47 -7.93 0.67 1.99
N SER A 48 -6.85 0.59 1.21
CA SER A 48 -5.90 -0.51 1.28
C SER A 48 -4.47 0.01 1.46
N LEU A 49 -3.76 -0.55 2.44
CA LEU A 49 -2.34 -0.31 2.66
C LEU A 49 -1.52 -1.50 2.15
N ARG A 50 -0.66 -1.29 1.16
CA ARG A 50 0.29 -2.28 0.67
C ARG A 50 1.67 -2.00 1.25
N LEU A 51 2.31 -3.04 1.80
CA LEU A 51 3.70 -3.00 2.24
C LEU A 51 4.55 -3.94 1.38
N HIS A 52 5.50 -3.39 0.64
CA HIS A 52 6.51 -4.15 -0.09
C HIS A 52 7.80 -4.18 0.73
N TYR A 53 8.04 -5.30 1.42
CA TYR A 53 9.22 -5.47 2.26
C TYR A 53 10.49 -5.56 1.40
N LEU A 54 11.45 -4.69 1.71
CA LEU A 54 12.75 -4.58 1.06
C LEU A 54 13.86 -5.25 1.86
N ILE A 55 13.61 -5.52 3.15
CA ILE A 55 14.47 -6.36 3.96
C ILE A 55 14.35 -7.82 3.49
N ASN A 56 15.46 -8.41 3.07
CA ASN A 56 15.54 -9.84 2.88
C ASN A 56 15.68 -10.47 4.27
N ALA A 57 14.58 -10.95 4.86
CA ALA A 57 14.57 -11.61 6.17
C ALA A 57 15.15 -13.04 6.12
N LYS A 58 16.08 -13.32 5.21
CA LYS A 58 16.86 -14.55 5.22
C LYS A 58 18.14 -14.31 6.01
N LYS A 59 18.18 -14.83 7.24
CA LYS A 59 19.41 -15.30 7.87
C LYS A 59 19.60 -16.77 7.51
#